data_AF-A0A1E3XBF2-F1
#
_entry.id   AF-A0A1E3XBF2-F1
#
_cell.length_a   1.000
_cell.length_b   1.000
_cell.length_c   1.000
_cell.angle_alpha   90.00
_cell.angle_beta   90.00
_cell.angle_gamma   90.00
#
_symmetry.space_group_name_H-M   'P 1'
#
loop_
_entity.id
_entity.type
_entity.pdbx_description
1 polymer ?
#
loop_
_entity_poly.entity_id
_entity_poly.type
_entity_poly.pdbx_seq_one_letter_code
_entity_poly.pdbx_strand_id
1 'polypeptide(L)' 'MKKKYQHEQVINAMAKNDGFATLGYLYKNVDVSDWKTKTPFKSINRIVQDNRFFFRIKPGLWALKSHKQKNSSEI' A
#
# COMPACT_ATOMS: atom_id res chain seq x y z
N MET A 1 -3.76 -21.72 7.14
CA MET A 1 -3.22 -20.35 6.95
C MET A 1 -4.01 -19.64 5.86
N LYS A 2 -4.49 -18.41 6.09
CA LYS A 2 -5.10 -17.60 5.02
C LYS A 2 -4.01 -17.19 4.01
N LYS A 3 -4.29 -17.36 2.71
CA LYS A 3 -3.42 -16.88 1.63
C LYS A 3 -3.35 -15.34 1.72
N LYS A 4 -2.17 -14.78 2.00
CA LYS A 4 -1.95 -13.33 2.00
C LYS A 4 -1.60 -12.88 0.59
N TYR A 5 -2.40 -12.00 0.00
CA TYR A 5 -2.05 -11.42 -1.30
C TYR A 5 -1.04 -10.28 -1.12
N GLN A 6 -0.15 -10.09 -2.11
CA GLN A 6 0.89 -9.04 -2.03
C GLN A 6 0.29 -7.63 -1.87
N HIS A 7 -0.80 -7.34 -2.58
CA HIS A 7 -1.48 -6.04 -2.47
C HIS A 7 -2.11 -5.83 -1.10
N GLU A 8 -2.68 -6.85 -0.46
CA GLU A 8 -3.21 -6.76 0.90
C GLU A 8 -2.12 -6.44 1.92
N GLN A 9 -0.91 -6.98 1.74
CA GLN A 9 0.23 -6.68 2.61
C GLN A 9 0.64 -5.20 2.49
N VAL A 10 0.61 -4.65 1.27
CA VAL A 10 0.83 -3.21 1.04
C VAL A 10 -0.31 -2.36 1.64
N ILE A 11 -1.57 -2.77 1.46
CA ILE A 11 -2.73 -2.08 2.04
C ILE A 11 -2.64 -2.04 3.57
N ASN A 12 -2.31 -3.17 4.19
CA ASN A 12 -2.17 -3.27 5.64
C ASN A 12 -1.03 -2.38 6.17
N ALA A 13 0.10 -2.30 5.46
CA ALA A 13 1.19 -1.40 5.83
C ALA A 13 0.77 0.08 5.74
N MET A 14 0.05 0.47 4.69
CA MET A 14 -0.48 1.85 4.58
C MET A 14 -1.58 2.13 5.62
N ALA A 15 -2.46 1.18 5.90
CA ALA A 15 -3.54 1.35 6.87
C ALA A 15 -3.00 1.56 8.29
N LYS A 16 -1.87 0.93 8.63
CA LYS A 16 -1.12 1.19 9.88
C LYS A 16 -0.42 2.55 9.91
N ASN A 17 -0.27 3.19 8.76
CA ASN A 17 0.37 4.49 8.57
C ASN A 17 -0.66 5.54 8.11
N ASP A 18 -1.83 5.59 8.77
CA ASP A 18 -2.91 6.55 8.53
C ASP A 18 -3.44 6.60 7.09
N GLY A 19 -3.29 5.50 6.35
CA GLY A 19 -3.81 5.33 5.01
C GLY A 19 -2.96 5.94 3.90
N PHE A 20 -1.75 6.42 4.19
CA PHE A 20 -0.81 6.89 3.17
C PHE A 20 0.63 6.51 3.50
N ALA A 21 1.50 6.36 2.50
CA ALA A 21 2.89 6.02 2.73
C ALA A 21 3.80 6.47 1.58
N THR A 22 5.06 6.74 1.91
CA THR A 22 6.11 6.88 0.89
C THR A 22 6.57 5.51 0.41
N LEU A 23 7.15 5.42 -0.78
CA LEU A 23 7.78 4.19 -1.26
C LEU A 23 8.85 3.66 -0.30
N GLY A 24 9.68 4.56 0.25
CA GLY A 24 10.71 4.20 1.22
C GLY A 24 10.14 3.60 2.52
N TYR A 25 8.98 4.08 2.97
CA TYR A 25 8.27 3.48 4.10
C TYR A 25 7.80 2.06 3.76
N LEU A 26 7.19 1.86 2.59
CA LEU A 26 6.68 0.55 2.17
C LEU A 26 7.81 -0.48 2.02
N TYR A 27 8.97 -0.09 1.49
CA TYR A 27 10.12 -0.98 1.35
C TYR A 27 10.63 -1.52 2.69
N LYS A 28 10.45 -0.76 3.77
CA LYS A 28 10.89 -1.14 5.12
C LYS A 28 9.82 -1.90 5.91
N ASN A 29 8.53 -1.60 5.67
CA ASN A 29 7.44 -2.03 6.55
C ASN A 29 6.51 -3.08 5.93
N VAL A 30 6.65 -3.38 4.63
CA VAL A 30 5.96 -4.51 4.00
C VAL A 30 6.82 -5.75 4.18
N ASP A 31 6.27 -6.78 4.82
CA ASP A 31 6.90 -8.08 4.85
C ASP A 31 6.86 -8.72 3.46
N VAL A 32 8.05 -8.91 2.88
CA VAL A 32 8.23 -9.47 1.54
C VAL A 32 8.92 -10.84 1.57
N SER A 33 9.16 -11.39 2.77
CA SER A 33 9.89 -12.66 2.96
C SER A 33 9.23 -13.83 2.22
N ASP A 34 7.90 -13.87 2.20
CA ASP A 34 7.12 -14.92 1.52
C ASP A 34 6.93 -14.68 0.01
N TRP A 35 7.47 -13.59 -0.55
CA TRP A 35 7.24 -13.25 -1.94
C TRP A 35 8.18 -14.04 -2.85
N LYS A 36 7.64 -14.80 -3.79
CA LYS A 36 8.41 -15.60 -4.78
C LYS A 36 9.11 -14.77 -5.87
N THR A 37 9.35 -13.46 -5.64
CA THR A 37 9.93 -12.53 -6.63
C THR A 37 11.34 -12.10 -6.23
N LYS A 38 12.24 -12.01 -7.20
CA LYS A 38 13.60 -11.47 -7.01
C LYS A 38 13.61 -9.95 -6.82
N THR A 39 12.52 -9.25 -7.16
CA THR A 39 12.43 -7.78 -7.09
C THR A 39 11.15 -7.32 -6.36
N PRO A 40 11.08 -7.52 -5.03
CA PRO A 40 9.91 -7.17 -4.25
C PRO A 40 9.58 -5.67 -4.31
N PHE A 41 10.59 -4.79 -4.31
CA PHE A 41 10.36 -3.34 -4.41
C PHE A 41 9.75 -2.91 -5.75
N LYS A 42 10.14 -3.55 -6.87
CA LYS A 42 9.48 -3.34 -8.17
C LYS A 42 8.02 -3.80 -8.13
N SER A 43 7.75 -4.87 -7.39
CA SER A 43 6.39 -5.40 -7.20
C SER A 43 5.55 -4.44 -6.34
N ILE A 44 6.09 -3.87 -5.26
CA ILE A 44 5.46 -2.79 -4.47
C ILE A 44 5.14 -1.58 -5.37
N ASN A 45 6.09 -1.15 -6.20
CA ASN A 45 5.87 -0.04 -7.15
C ASN A 45 4.72 -0.30 -8.11
N ARG A 46 4.59 -1.53 -8.61
CA ARG A 46 3.47 -1.92 -9.49
C ARG A 46 2.15 -1.96 -8.72
N ILE A 47 2.16 -2.44 -7.47
CA ILE A 47 0.97 -2.53 -6.62
C ILE A 47 0.39 -1.16 -6.31
N VAL A 48 1.22 -0.19 -5.88
CA VAL A 48 0.72 1.15 -5.53
C VAL A 48 0.16 1.93 -6.72
N GLN A 49 0.50 1.52 -7.94
CA GLN A 49 -0.06 2.09 -9.16
C GLN A 49 -1.45 1.52 -9.51
N ASP A 50 -1.92 0.50 -8.80
CA ASP A 50 -3.26 -0.06 -8.99
C ASP A 50 -4.32 0.94 -8.54
N ASN A 51 -4.93 1.61 -9.52
CA ASN A 51 -5.92 2.64 -9.31
C ASN A 51 -7.21 2.12 -8.66
N ARG A 52 -7.42 0.81 -8.51
CA ARG A 52 -8.57 0.27 -7.76
C ARG A 52 -8.44 0.55 -6.27
N PHE A 53 -7.22 0.58 -5.75
CA PHE A 53 -6.96 0.68 -4.31
C PHE A 53 -6.24 1.96 -3.92
N PHE A 54 -5.39 2.50 -4.80
CA PHE A 54 -4.48 3.58 -4.46
C PHE A 54 -4.67 4.82 -5.33
N PHE A 55 -4.19 5.95 -4.84
CA PHE A 55 -3.99 7.16 -5.64
C PHE A 55 -2.68 7.85 -5.23
N ARG A 56 -2.06 8.55 -6.18
CA ARG A 56 -0.81 9.28 -5.96
C ARG A 56 -1.13 10.67 -5.40
N ILE A 57 -0.49 11.04 -4.28
CA ILE A 57 -0.55 12.40 -3.72
C ILE A 57 0.52 13.27 -4.39
N LYS A 58 1.78 12.80 -4.35
CA LYS A 58 2.95 13.45 -4.99
C LYS A 58 3.96 12.36 -5.42
N PRO A 59 5.00 12.67 -6.21
CA PRO A 59 6.01 11.69 -6.59
C PRO A 59 6.56 10.92 -5.37
N GLY A 60 6.41 9.60 -5.38
CA GLY A 60 6.85 8.73 -4.28
C GLY A 60 5.95 8.67 -3.04
N LEU A 61 4.82 9.42 -3.01
CA LEU A 61 3.82 9.39 -1.93
C LEU A 61 2.46 8.92 -2.45
N TRP A 62 1.93 7.88 -1.84
CA TRP A 62 0.70 7.19 -2.25
C TRP A 62 -0.26 7.04 -1.07
N ALA A 63 -1.56 6.96 -1.37
CA ALA A 63 -2.60 6.81 -0.36
C ALA A 63 -3.68 5.81 -0.79
N LEU A 64 -4.35 5.23 0.21
CA LEU A 64 -5.48 4.32 0.06
C LEU A 64 -6.75 5.10 -0.29
N LYS A 65 -7.46 4.65 -1.32
CA LYS A 65 -8.78 5.19 -1.67
C LYS A 65 -9.82 4.96 -0.58
N SER A 66 -9.74 3.84 0.14
CA SER A 66 -10.65 3.53 1.25
C SER A 66 -10.52 4.52 2.41
N HIS A 67 -9.33 5.11 2.64
CA HIS A 67 -9.13 6.13 3.68
C HIS A 67 -9.69 7.50 3.29
N LYS A 68 -9.98 7.74 2.00
CA LYS A 68 -10.59 8.98 1.52
C LYS A 68 -12.01 9.18 2.03
N GLN A 69 -12.74 8.09 2.29
CA GLN A 69 -14.15 8.13 2.74
C GLN A 69 -14.34 8.28 4.25
N LYS A 70 -13.29 8.08 5.06
CA LYS A 70 -13.43 8.13 6.53
C LYS A 70 -13.64 9.54 7.08
N ASN A 71 -13.40 10.58 6.27
CA ASN A 71 -13.55 11.99 6.67
C ASN A 71 -14.83 12.66 6.13
N SER A 72 -15.73 11.93 5.47
CA SER A 72 -16.96 12.50 4.88
C SER A 72 -18.26 11.99 5.52
N SER A 73 -18.17 11.33 6.68
CA SER A 73 -19.33 10.84 7.44
C SER A 73 -19.46 11.50 8.83
N GLU A 74 -18.79 12.63 9.07
CA GLU A 74 -18.90 13.44 10.30
C GLU A 74 -19.31 14.90 9.99
N ILE A 75 -20.22 15.11 9.04
CA ILE A 75 -20.91 16.40 8.83
C ILE A 75 -22.40 16.16 8.82
#